data_AF-A0A5Q4HCH4-F1
#
_entry.id   AF-A0A5Q4HCH4-F1
#
_cell.length_a   1.000
_cell.length_b   1.000
_cell.length_c   1.000
_cell.angle_alpha   90.00
_cell.angle_beta   90.00
_cell.angle_gamma   90.00
#
_symmetry.space_group_name_H-M   'P 1'
#
loop_
_entity.id
_entity.type
_entity.pdbx_description
1 polymer ?
#
loop_
_entity_poly.entity_id
_entity_poly.type
_entity_poly.pdbx_seq_one_letter_code
_entity_poly.pdbx_strand_id
1 'polypeptide(L)'
;MHPNRIVDREVTRGETAAFTAHLKHFFDPHVMHRYRPEYVSRSQYLRQAQANPSRAALLAAANQSRNTSIESPRLRFVRRDQASLASVLAEARKDAAQAQSHLLDLYATLRAGEAARDRESTPRWQAGYDLAMGQVLIALARIQARAALLAQATGGMSFTNPRNNTWVLEPMTRETDDLPSGEVAEKAKRYLQRVVDQHPDTPWALIARHELQAPVGWRWLEEFTDLTPRGPGAGAGGGGGAGDGRHRRGDSRPPKRPVPKL
;
A
#
# COMPACT_ATOMS: atom_id res chain seq x y z
N MET A 1 -14.45 25.44 1.61
CA MET A 1 -13.64 25.08 0.43
C MET A 1 -12.18 25.15 0.84
N HIS A 2 -11.34 24.17 0.49
CA HIS A 2 -9.91 24.23 0.83
C HIS A 2 -9.27 25.42 0.08
N PRO A 3 -8.50 26.29 0.74
CA PRO A 3 -8.02 27.54 0.15
C PRO A 3 -7.04 27.32 -1.02
N ASN A 4 -6.39 26.16 -1.11
CA ASN A 4 -5.40 25.83 -2.15
C ASN A 4 -5.88 24.70 -3.06
N ARG A 5 -7.17 24.70 -3.44
CA ARG A 5 -7.75 23.65 -4.27
C ARG A 5 -7.35 23.84 -5.74
N ILE A 6 -6.56 22.91 -6.27
CA ILE A 6 -6.24 22.79 -7.70
C ILE A 6 -6.65 21.37 -8.12
N VAL A 7 -7.53 21.23 -9.11
CA VAL A 7 -8.14 19.93 -9.48
C VAL A 7 -7.41 19.22 -10.61
N ASP A 8 -6.53 19.94 -11.29
CA ASP A 8 -5.89 19.60 -12.55
C ASP A 8 -4.43 19.16 -12.37
N ARG A 9 -3.87 19.28 -11.16
CA ARG A 9 -2.53 18.77 -10.80
C ARG A 9 -2.36 18.53 -9.30
N GLU A 10 -1.29 17.83 -8.93
CA GLU A 10 -0.86 17.69 -7.54
C GLU A 10 -0.42 19.05 -6.97
N VAL A 11 -0.86 19.34 -5.74
CA VAL A 11 -0.46 20.52 -4.98
C VAL A 11 0.75 20.17 -4.12
N THR A 12 1.83 20.94 -4.29
CA THR A 12 3.07 20.77 -3.53
C THR A 12 2.97 21.41 -2.15
N ARG A 13 3.85 21.02 -1.21
CA ARG A 13 3.83 21.58 0.17
C ARG A 13 4.02 23.10 0.21
N GLY A 14 4.74 23.68 -0.75
CA GLY A 14 4.94 25.14 -0.84
C GLY A 14 3.68 25.91 -1.27
N GLU A 15 2.72 25.21 -1.88
CA GLU A 15 1.46 25.78 -2.37
C GLU A 15 0.31 25.61 -1.34
N THR A 16 0.56 24.90 -0.25
CA THR A 16 -0.39 24.79 0.87
C THR A 16 -0.11 25.86 1.92
N ALA A 17 -1.12 26.69 2.21
CA ALA A 17 -1.08 27.69 3.27
C ALA A 17 -0.70 27.09 4.64
N ALA A 18 -0.01 27.87 5.46
CA ALA A 18 0.41 27.44 6.80
C ALA A 18 -0.79 26.96 7.63
N PHE A 19 -0.58 25.88 8.40
CA PHE A 19 -1.59 25.24 9.27
C PHE A 19 -2.80 24.61 8.53
N THR A 20 -2.71 24.39 7.22
CA THR A 20 -3.69 23.57 6.48
C THR A 20 -3.28 22.09 6.47
N ALA A 21 -4.26 21.18 6.39
CA ALA A 21 -3.97 19.77 6.14
C ALA A 21 -3.32 19.66 4.75
N HIS A 22 -2.16 18.99 4.67
CA HIS A 22 -1.45 18.81 3.40
C HIS A 22 -2.18 17.81 2.49
N LEU A 23 -3.22 18.29 1.81
CA LEU A 23 -3.94 17.57 0.77
C LEU A 23 -3.27 17.81 -0.58
N LYS A 24 -2.80 16.73 -1.20
CA LYS A 24 -2.07 16.74 -2.48
C LYS A 24 -2.99 16.70 -3.70
N HIS A 25 -4.13 16.03 -3.58
CA HIS A 25 -5.07 15.83 -4.69
C HIS A 25 -6.43 16.40 -4.35
N PHE A 26 -7.00 17.14 -5.31
CA PHE A 26 -8.38 17.60 -5.25
C PHE A 26 -9.11 17.11 -6.50
N PHE A 27 -10.40 16.81 -6.33
CA PHE A 27 -11.24 16.28 -7.39
C PHE A 27 -12.33 17.29 -7.73
N ASP A 28 -12.76 17.37 -8.98
CA ASP A 28 -13.81 18.31 -9.41
C ASP A 28 -15.14 18.04 -8.64
N PRO A 29 -15.75 19.05 -7.98
CA PRO A 29 -17.06 18.87 -7.33
C PRO A 29 -18.17 18.37 -8.26
N HIS A 30 -18.17 18.81 -9.52
CA HIS A 30 -19.19 18.46 -10.50
C HIS A 30 -19.10 16.98 -10.85
N VAL A 31 -17.89 16.47 -11.09
CA VAL A 31 -17.63 15.02 -11.26
C VAL A 31 -18.01 14.27 -9.99
N MET A 32 -17.59 14.74 -8.82
CA MET A 32 -17.83 14.07 -7.54
C MET A 32 -19.29 14.10 -7.07
N HIS A 33 -20.15 14.92 -7.69
CA HIS A 33 -21.57 15.00 -7.34
C HIS A 33 -22.28 13.64 -7.45
N ARG A 34 -21.98 12.86 -8.49
CA ARG A 34 -22.55 11.51 -8.70
C ARG A 34 -21.99 10.42 -7.76
N TYR A 35 -20.94 10.74 -7.01
CA TYR A 35 -20.24 9.82 -6.10
C TYR A 35 -20.50 10.12 -4.61
N ARG A 36 -21.45 11.01 -4.33
CA ARG A 36 -21.77 11.41 -2.96
C ARG A 36 -22.21 10.21 -2.11
N PRO A 37 -21.80 10.15 -0.83
CA PRO A 37 -22.32 9.15 0.09
C PRO A 37 -23.83 9.28 0.26
N GLU A 38 -24.50 8.16 0.50
CA GLU A 38 -25.90 8.19 0.95
C GLU A 38 -25.96 8.59 2.43
N TYR A 39 -26.34 9.84 2.70
CA TYR A 39 -26.51 10.37 4.08
C TYR A 39 -27.85 9.92 4.67
N VAL A 40 -27.98 8.62 4.92
CA VAL A 40 -29.17 7.99 5.54
C VAL A 40 -28.85 7.45 6.92
N SER A 41 -29.89 7.07 7.68
CA SER A 41 -29.69 6.38 8.96
C SER A 41 -28.92 5.06 8.78
N ARG A 42 -28.18 4.64 9.81
CA ARG A 42 -27.39 3.40 9.77
C ARG A 42 -28.21 2.18 9.36
N SER A 43 -29.42 2.04 9.88
CA SER A 43 -30.29 0.90 9.56
C SER A 43 -30.75 0.92 8.10
N GLN A 44 -31.06 2.11 7.56
CA GLN A 44 -31.41 2.27 6.16
C GLN A 44 -30.22 2.02 5.24
N TYR A 45 -29.03 2.50 5.61
CA TYR A 45 -27.79 2.22 4.87
C TYR A 45 -27.53 0.71 4.75
N LEU A 46 -27.63 -0.03 5.86
CA LEU A 46 -27.42 -1.48 5.84
C LEU A 46 -28.46 -2.21 4.98
N ARG A 47 -29.74 -1.80 5.03
CA ARG A 47 -30.77 -2.35 4.14
C ARG A 47 -30.45 -2.09 2.66
N GLN A 48 -30.04 -0.86 2.32
CA GLN A 48 -29.65 -0.50 0.95
C GLN A 48 -28.39 -1.22 0.47
N ALA A 49 -27.44 -1.49 1.38
CA ALA A 49 -26.25 -2.27 1.06
C ALA A 49 -26.57 -3.76 0.86
N GLN A 50 -27.56 -4.30 1.57
CA GLN A 50 -28.02 -5.68 1.36
C GLN A 50 -28.85 -5.86 0.09
N ALA A 51 -29.42 -4.78 -0.46
CA ALA A 51 -30.22 -4.84 -1.68
C ALA A 51 -29.43 -5.26 -2.93
N ASN A 52 -28.11 -5.12 -2.93
CA ASN A 52 -27.23 -5.60 -4.00
C ASN A 52 -26.11 -6.48 -3.42
N PRO A 53 -25.98 -7.75 -3.85
CA PRO A 53 -24.92 -8.65 -3.39
C PRO A 53 -23.50 -8.08 -3.53
N SER A 54 -23.22 -7.27 -4.54
CA SER A 54 -21.89 -6.63 -4.71
C SER A 54 -21.57 -5.65 -3.59
N ARG A 55 -22.57 -4.87 -3.14
CA ARG A 55 -22.42 -3.94 -1.99
C ARG A 55 -22.22 -4.70 -0.70
N ALA A 56 -23.02 -5.75 -0.47
CA ALA A 56 -22.90 -6.60 0.71
C ALA A 56 -21.51 -7.28 0.77
N ALA A 57 -21.04 -7.83 -0.34
CA ALA A 57 -19.71 -8.42 -0.46
C ALA A 57 -18.59 -7.40 -0.20
N LEU A 58 -18.71 -6.19 -0.75
CA LEU A 58 -17.74 -5.11 -0.51
C LEU A 58 -17.67 -4.73 0.97
N LEU A 59 -18.82 -4.58 1.63
CA LEU A 59 -18.85 -4.26 3.07
C LEU A 59 -18.31 -5.40 3.92
N ALA A 60 -18.61 -6.66 3.58
CA ALA A 60 -18.09 -7.83 4.28
C ALA A 60 -16.56 -7.89 4.17
N ALA A 61 -16.02 -7.75 2.96
CA ALA A 61 -14.57 -7.71 2.71
C ALA A 61 -13.89 -6.55 3.45
N ALA A 62 -14.50 -5.36 3.45
CA ALA A 62 -13.97 -4.20 4.18
C ALA A 62 -13.96 -4.39 5.70
N ASN A 63 -14.92 -5.13 6.26
CA ASN A 63 -14.91 -5.48 7.68
C ASN A 63 -13.85 -6.54 7.99
N GLN A 64 -13.71 -7.56 7.13
CA GLN A 64 -12.68 -8.58 7.27
C GLN A 64 -11.28 -7.95 7.23
N SER A 65 -11.01 -7.07 6.26
CA SER A 65 -9.69 -6.44 6.10
C SER A 65 -9.26 -5.55 7.27
N ARG A 66 -10.20 -5.05 8.08
CA ARG A 66 -9.88 -4.27 9.29
C ARG A 66 -9.36 -5.13 10.43
N ASN A 67 -9.77 -6.39 10.46
CA ASN A 67 -9.43 -7.33 11.52
C ASN A 67 -8.22 -8.20 11.17
N THR A 68 -7.74 -8.11 9.92
CA THR A 68 -6.59 -8.85 9.43
C THR A 68 -5.39 -7.92 9.32
N SER A 69 -4.29 -8.27 9.98
CA SER A 69 -3.00 -7.62 9.78
C SER A 69 -2.15 -8.48 8.85
N ILE A 70 -1.67 -7.89 7.76
CA ILE A 70 -0.65 -8.51 6.90
C ILE A 70 0.68 -7.91 7.31
N GLU A 71 1.59 -8.73 7.83
CA GLU A 71 2.91 -8.27 8.24
C GLU A 71 3.73 -7.77 7.04
N SER A 72 4.58 -6.78 7.31
CA SER A 72 5.52 -6.29 6.30
C SER A 72 6.51 -7.40 5.97
N PRO A 73 6.68 -7.75 4.69
CA PRO A 73 7.50 -8.90 4.32
C PRO A 73 8.97 -8.65 4.60
N ARG A 74 9.69 -9.70 5.02
CA ARG A 74 11.14 -9.67 5.03
C ARG A 74 11.67 -9.67 3.60
N LEU A 75 12.43 -8.64 3.26
CA LEU A 75 13.03 -8.48 1.93
C LEU A 75 14.54 -8.73 1.92
N ARG A 76 15.20 -8.76 3.09
CA ARG A 76 16.65 -8.94 3.20
C ARG A 76 17.01 -10.24 3.90
N PHE A 77 17.91 -11.00 3.29
CA PHE A 77 18.31 -12.36 3.68
C PHE A 77 19.83 -12.43 3.74
N VAL A 78 20.38 -12.22 4.93
CA VAL A 78 21.84 -12.24 5.15
C VAL A 78 22.29 -13.68 5.40
N ARG A 79 23.23 -14.17 4.59
CA ARG A 79 23.86 -15.49 4.74
C ARG A 79 25.01 -15.40 5.74
N ARG A 80 24.74 -15.75 7.00
CA ARG A 80 25.78 -15.97 8.02
C ARG A 80 26.35 -17.39 7.93
N ASP A 81 25.45 -18.34 7.78
CA ASP A 81 25.71 -19.75 7.52
C ASP A 81 24.52 -20.33 6.72
N GLN A 82 24.67 -21.56 6.22
CA GLN A 82 23.66 -22.16 5.35
C GLN A 82 22.36 -22.52 6.11
N ALA A 83 22.47 -22.94 7.37
CA ALA A 83 21.32 -23.35 8.16
C ALA A 83 20.47 -22.14 8.58
N SER A 84 21.11 -21.03 9.00
CA SER A 84 20.40 -19.79 9.34
C SER A 84 19.71 -19.18 8.12
N LEU A 85 20.34 -19.19 6.94
CA LEU A 85 19.71 -18.72 5.71
C LEU A 85 18.47 -19.56 5.36
N ALA A 86 18.58 -20.89 5.42
CA ALA A 86 17.48 -21.80 5.16
C ALA A 86 16.29 -21.57 6.11
N SER A 87 16.57 -21.38 7.41
CA SER A 87 15.55 -21.06 8.41
C SER A 87 14.86 -19.73 8.13
N VAL A 88 15.61 -18.68 7.78
CA VAL A 88 15.03 -17.36 7.50
C VAL A 88 14.19 -17.37 6.21
N LEU A 89 14.62 -18.11 5.18
CA LEU A 89 13.83 -18.29 3.96
C LEU A 89 12.55 -19.08 4.23
N ALA A 90 12.61 -20.10 5.08
CA ALA A 90 11.44 -20.88 5.49
C ALA A 90 10.40 -20.01 6.22
N GLU A 91 10.82 -19.14 7.14
CA GLU A 91 9.90 -18.23 7.82
C GLU A 91 9.27 -17.23 6.85
N ALA A 92 10.07 -16.63 5.96
CA ALA A 92 9.53 -15.69 4.95
C ALA A 92 8.51 -16.35 4.00
N ARG A 93 8.67 -17.66 3.71
CA ARG A 93 7.67 -18.43 2.94
C ARG A 93 6.38 -18.65 3.73
N LYS A 94 6.49 -18.95 5.02
CA LYS A 94 5.35 -19.11 5.91
C LYS A 94 4.56 -17.80 6.02
N ASP A 95 5.24 -16.67 6.19
CA ASP A 95 4.61 -15.34 6.22
C ASP A 95 3.87 -15.05 4.90
N ALA A 96 4.51 -15.36 3.76
CA ALA A 96 3.89 -15.20 2.46
C ALA A 96 2.65 -16.10 2.27
N ALA A 97 2.69 -17.34 2.75
CA ALA A 97 1.56 -18.28 2.68
C ALA A 97 0.37 -17.82 3.54
N GLN A 98 0.64 -17.31 4.74
CA GLN A 98 -0.40 -16.74 5.61
C GLN A 98 -1.08 -15.53 4.95
N ALA A 99 -0.28 -14.57 4.46
CA ALA A 99 -0.79 -13.40 3.75
C ALA A 99 -1.59 -13.79 2.49
N GLN A 100 -1.11 -14.80 1.75
CA GLN A 100 -1.83 -15.33 0.59
C GLN A 100 -3.19 -15.91 0.98
N SER A 101 -3.28 -16.70 2.06
CA SER A 101 -4.54 -17.26 2.56
C SER A 101 -5.55 -16.15 2.86
N HIS A 102 -5.12 -15.10 3.56
CA HIS A 102 -5.98 -13.97 3.89
C HIS A 102 -6.52 -13.24 2.65
N LEU A 103 -5.68 -13.04 1.63
CA LEU A 103 -6.12 -12.42 0.38
C LEU A 103 -7.07 -13.32 -0.41
N LEU A 104 -6.89 -14.65 -0.37
CA LEU A 104 -7.80 -15.60 -0.98
C LEU A 104 -9.18 -15.58 -0.31
N ASP A 105 -9.25 -15.44 1.01
CA ASP A 105 -10.50 -15.32 1.75
C ASP A 105 -11.25 -14.01 1.41
N LEU A 106 -10.51 -12.89 1.31
CA LEU A 106 -11.07 -11.61 0.86
C LEU A 106 -11.58 -11.70 -0.58
N TYR A 107 -10.81 -12.35 -1.45
CA TYR A 107 -11.21 -12.58 -2.83
C TYR A 107 -12.47 -13.44 -2.90
N ALA A 108 -12.56 -14.53 -2.14
CA ALA A 108 -13.75 -15.38 -2.09
C ALA A 108 -14.99 -14.58 -1.64
N THR A 109 -14.84 -13.74 -0.61
CA THR A 109 -15.90 -12.85 -0.12
C THR A 109 -16.37 -11.87 -1.20
N LEU A 110 -15.44 -11.20 -1.89
CA LEU A 110 -15.78 -10.28 -2.98
C LEU A 110 -16.43 -11.01 -4.15
N ARG A 111 -15.88 -12.17 -4.54
CA ARG A 111 -16.33 -12.98 -5.67
C ARG A 111 -17.78 -13.43 -5.53
N ALA A 112 -18.26 -13.67 -4.31
CA ALA A 112 -19.67 -14.00 -4.06
C ALA A 112 -20.64 -12.91 -4.56
N GLY A 113 -20.22 -11.65 -4.61
CA GLY A 113 -21.00 -10.52 -5.14
C GLY A 113 -20.73 -10.15 -6.61
N GLU A 114 -19.80 -10.84 -7.29
CA GLU A 114 -19.27 -10.44 -8.60
C GLU A 114 -20.34 -10.39 -9.68
N ALA A 115 -21.23 -11.39 -9.72
CA ALA A 115 -22.31 -11.46 -10.71
C ALA A 115 -23.36 -10.33 -10.57
N ALA A 116 -23.44 -9.69 -9.39
CA ALA A 116 -24.36 -8.58 -9.16
C ALA A 116 -23.74 -7.20 -9.46
N ARG A 117 -22.44 -7.15 -9.80
CA ARG A 117 -21.73 -5.91 -10.09
C ARG A 117 -22.33 -5.16 -11.28
N ASP A 118 -22.76 -5.84 -12.32
CA ASP A 118 -23.33 -5.20 -13.53
C ASP A 118 -24.74 -4.62 -13.28
N ARG A 119 -25.43 -5.09 -12.23
CA ARG A 119 -26.74 -4.59 -11.81
C ARG A 119 -26.64 -3.37 -10.88
N GLU A 120 -25.43 -3.03 -10.42
CA GLU A 120 -25.19 -1.87 -9.58
C GLU A 120 -25.28 -0.59 -10.41
N SER A 121 -26.18 0.32 -10.06
CA SER A 121 -26.38 1.58 -10.79
C SER A 121 -25.61 2.76 -10.19
N THR A 122 -25.20 2.69 -8.93
CA THR A 122 -24.55 3.81 -8.24
C THR A 122 -23.05 3.82 -8.54
N PRO A 123 -22.50 4.88 -9.18
CA PRO A 123 -21.09 4.92 -9.59
C PRO A 123 -20.10 4.73 -8.43
N ARG A 124 -20.45 5.19 -7.23
CA ARG A 124 -19.63 5.00 -6.02
C ARG A 124 -19.45 3.53 -5.65
N TRP A 125 -20.54 2.76 -5.71
CA TRP A 125 -20.51 1.33 -5.39
C TRP A 125 -19.80 0.52 -6.48
N GLN A 126 -20.04 0.88 -7.74
CA GLN A 126 -19.32 0.34 -8.90
C GLN A 126 -17.79 0.51 -8.76
N ALA A 127 -17.34 1.75 -8.57
CA ALA A 127 -15.93 2.09 -8.43
C ALA A 127 -15.30 1.42 -7.20
N GLY A 128 -16.01 1.43 -6.08
CA GLY A 128 -15.54 0.83 -4.83
C GLY A 128 -15.36 -0.68 -4.93
N TYR A 129 -16.32 -1.38 -5.54
CA TYR A 129 -16.25 -2.82 -5.73
C TYR A 129 -15.10 -3.20 -6.66
N ASP A 130 -14.99 -2.51 -7.80
CA ASP A 130 -13.98 -2.82 -8.81
C ASP A 130 -12.56 -2.53 -8.30
N LEU A 131 -12.39 -1.41 -7.59
CA LEU A 131 -11.12 -1.07 -6.98
C LEU A 131 -10.73 -2.12 -5.93
N ALA A 132 -11.66 -2.52 -5.05
CA ALA A 132 -11.39 -3.52 -4.02
C ALA A 132 -11.00 -4.88 -4.63
N MET A 133 -11.74 -5.34 -5.64
CA MET A 133 -11.41 -6.58 -6.35
C MET A 133 -10.03 -6.51 -7.01
N GLY A 134 -9.75 -5.40 -7.71
CA GLY A 134 -8.45 -5.17 -8.36
C GLY A 134 -7.29 -5.16 -7.36
N GLN A 135 -7.46 -4.47 -6.22
CA GLN A 135 -6.42 -4.39 -5.17
C GLN A 135 -6.14 -5.73 -4.50
N VAL A 136 -7.18 -6.51 -4.19
CA VAL A 136 -7.00 -7.85 -3.59
C VAL A 136 -6.27 -8.77 -4.57
N LEU A 137 -6.68 -8.79 -5.85
CA LEU A 137 -6.06 -9.64 -6.86
C LEU A 137 -4.63 -9.23 -7.20
N ILE A 138 -4.32 -7.92 -7.30
CA ILE A 138 -2.95 -7.48 -7.60
C ILE A 138 -2.01 -7.76 -6.43
N ALA A 139 -2.48 -7.59 -5.19
CA ALA A 139 -1.72 -7.98 -4.01
C ALA A 139 -1.47 -9.49 -3.99
N LEU A 140 -2.48 -10.30 -4.33
CA LEU A 140 -2.36 -11.75 -4.41
C LEU A 140 -1.32 -12.16 -5.45
N ALA A 141 -1.36 -11.58 -6.65
CA ALA A 141 -0.39 -11.85 -7.71
C ALA A 141 1.04 -11.49 -7.28
N ARG A 142 1.24 -10.33 -6.63
CA ARG A 142 2.56 -9.91 -6.10
C ARG A 142 3.07 -10.89 -5.05
N ILE A 143 2.22 -11.39 -4.16
CA ILE A 143 2.61 -12.39 -3.14
C ILE A 143 2.97 -13.72 -3.79
N GLN A 144 2.18 -14.18 -4.77
CA GLN A 144 2.46 -15.42 -5.51
C GLN A 144 3.80 -15.34 -6.26
N ALA A 145 4.06 -14.24 -6.95
CA ALA A 145 5.33 -14.00 -7.63
C ALA A 145 6.51 -14.04 -6.64
N ARG A 146 6.38 -13.39 -5.49
CA ARG A 146 7.40 -13.43 -4.43
C ARG A 146 7.59 -14.84 -3.86
N ALA A 147 6.51 -15.56 -3.59
CA ALA A 147 6.56 -16.91 -3.05
C ALA A 147 7.26 -17.88 -4.01
N ALA A 148 7.07 -17.72 -5.32
CA ALA A 148 7.78 -18.47 -6.34
C ALA A 148 9.31 -18.24 -6.28
N LEU A 149 9.76 -16.99 -6.14
CA LEU A 149 11.18 -16.68 -5.97
C LEU A 149 11.78 -17.23 -4.68
N LEU A 150 11.02 -17.16 -3.57
CA LEU A 150 11.44 -17.75 -2.30
C LEU A 150 11.55 -19.29 -2.38
N ALA A 151 10.72 -19.94 -3.20
CA ALA A 151 10.80 -21.38 -3.43
C ALA A 151 12.03 -21.76 -4.28
N GLN A 152 12.36 -20.98 -5.32
CA GLN A 152 13.58 -21.17 -6.10
C GLN A 152 14.83 -21.05 -5.22
N ALA A 153 14.80 -20.09 -4.28
CA ALA A 153 15.90 -19.85 -3.34
C ALA A 153 16.24 -21.06 -2.44
N THR A 154 15.23 -21.86 -2.07
CA THR A 154 15.44 -23.07 -1.26
C THR A 154 16.19 -24.20 -1.97
N GLY A 155 16.27 -24.19 -3.31
CA GLY A 155 17.06 -25.15 -4.08
C GLY A 155 18.58 -24.95 -4.00
N GLY A 156 19.03 -23.89 -3.33
CA GLY A 156 20.43 -23.50 -3.23
C GLY A 156 20.74 -22.31 -4.15
N MET A 157 21.07 -21.16 -3.55
CA MET A 157 21.52 -19.97 -4.28
C MET A 157 23.02 -19.76 -4.08
N SER A 158 23.76 -19.64 -5.17
CA SER A 158 25.15 -19.17 -5.16
C SER A 158 25.20 -17.69 -5.53
N PHE A 159 26.05 -16.94 -4.83
CA PHE A 159 26.33 -15.55 -5.21
C PHE A 159 27.19 -15.55 -6.47
N THR A 160 26.79 -14.73 -7.44
CA THR A 160 27.57 -14.42 -8.63
C THR A 160 28.84 -13.68 -8.24
N ASN A 161 28.74 -12.72 -7.31
CA ASN A 161 29.90 -12.05 -6.74
C ASN A 161 30.31 -12.72 -5.42
N PRO A 162 31.51 -13.32 -5.33
CA PRO A 162 31.97 -14.00 -4.11
C PRO A 162 32.06 -13.10 -2.87
N ARG A 163 32.15 -11.77 -3.04
CA ARG A 163 32.11 -10.83 -1.91
C ARG A 163 30.74 -10.69 -1.29
N ASN A 164 29.67 -10.98 -2.03
CA ASN A 164 28.32 -10.79 -1.54
C ASN A 164 27.93 -11.90 -0.56
N ASN A 165 27.16 -11.51 0.43
CA ASN A 165 26.65 -12.41 1.47
C ASN A 165 25.17 -12.14 1.78
N THR A 166 24.49 -11.30 1.00
CA THR A 166 23.12 -10.91 1.27
C THR A 166 22.28 -10.93 0.00
N TRP A 167 21.12 -11.57 0.11
CA TRP A 167 20.10 -11.53 -0.91
C TRP A 167 19.04 -10.50 -0.54
N VAL A 168 18.65 -9.67 -1.51
CA VAL A 168 17.59 -8.68 -1.37
C VAL A 168 16.50 -8.96 -2.39
N LEU A 169 15.26 -9.10 -1.93
CA LEU A 169 14.08 -9.11 -2.78
C LEU A 169 13.68 -7.68 -3.07
N GLU A 170 13.73 -7.30 -4.34
CA GLU A 170 13.27 -6.00 -4.80
C GLU A 170 12.12 -6.19 -5.79
N PRO A 171 11.07 -5.34 -5.73
CA PRO A 171 10.12 -5.23 -6.82
C PRO A 171 10.87 -4.91 -8.12
N MET A 172 10.42 -5.45 -9.24
CA MET A 172 10.95 -5.03 -10.53
C MET A 172 10.68 -3.53 -10.76
N THR A 173 11.41 -2.89 -11.66
CA THR A 173 11.15 -1.49 -12.03
C THR A 173 10.09 -1.37 -13.12
N ARG A 174 10.01 -2.37 -14.00
CA ARG A 174 9.01 -2.53 -15.06
C ARG A 174 8.75 -4.01 -15.28
N GLU A 175 7.55 -4.34 -15.72
CA GLU A 175 7.28 -5.66 -16.27
C GLU A 175 8.02 -5.76 -17.61
N THR A 176 8.86 -6.78 -17.76
CA THR A 176 9.45 -7.13 -19.05
C THR A 176 8.45 -7.94 -19.86
N ASP A 177 8.28 -7.61 -21.14
CA ASP A 177 7.34 -8.27 -22.06
C ASP A 177 7.51 -9.79 -22.13
N ASP A 178 8.70 -10.29 -21.79
CA ASP A 178 9.05 -11.71 -21.79
C ASP A 178 8.50 -12.51 -20.59
N LEU A 179 7.97 -11.85 -19.56
CA LEU A 179 7.45 -12.52 -18.36
C LEU A 179 5.91 -12.47 -18.32
N PRO A 180 5.21 -13.59 -18.50
CA PRO A 180 3.76 -13.62 -18.38
C PRO A 180 3.34 -13.22 -16.97
N SER A 181 2.47 -12.21 -16.85
CA SER A 181 1.99 -11.68 -15.56
C SER A 181 1.12 -12.68 -14.76
N GLY A 182 0.63 -13.75 -15.42
CA GLY A 182 -0.25 -14.76 -14.84
C GLY A 182 -1.73 -14.33 -14.81
N GLU A 183 -2.64 -15.31 -14.82
CA GLU A 183 -4.09 -15.07 -14.95
C GLU A 183 -4.67 -14.17 -13.85
N VAL A 184 -4.17 -14.31 -12.62
CA VAL A 184 -4.61 -13.50 -11.46
C VAL A 184 -4.24 -12.03 -11.66
N ALA A 185 -3.03 -11.74 -12.12
CA ALA A 185 -2.59 -10.37 -12.39
C ALA A 185 -3.38 -9.76 -13.55
N GLU A 186 -3.60 -10.52 -14.63
CA GLU A 186 -4.40 -10.06 -15.76
C GLU A 186 -5.85 -9.77 -15.34
N LYS A 187 -6.44 -10.61 -14.49
CA LYS A 187 -7.76 -10.31 -13.90
C LYS A 187 -7.71 -9.03 -13.08
N ALA A 188 -6.70 -8.85 -12.22
CA ALA A 188 -6.53 -7.64 -11.42
C ALA A 188 -6.44 -6.37 -12.29
N LYS A 189 -5.58 -6.40 -13.32
CA LYS A 189 -5.39 -5.31 -14.28
C LYS A 189 -6.69 -4.95 -14.98
N ARG A 190 -7.51 -5.92 -15.39
CA ARG A 190 -8.84 -5.64 -15.96
C ARG A 190 -9.77 -4.88 -15.01
N TYR A 191 -9.83 -5.28 -13.74
CA TYR A 191 -10.63 -4.57 -12.72
C TYR A 191 -10.14 -3.15 -12.50
N LEU A 192 -8.83 -2.97 -12.32
CA LEU A 192 -8.22 -1.67 -12.08
C LEU A 192 -8.37 -0.74 -13.31
N GLN A 193 -8.14 -1.26 -14.51
CA GLN A 193 -8.31 -0.53 -15.76
C GLN A 193 -9.77 -0.08 -15.94
N ARG A 194 -10.74 -0.95 -15.62
CA ARG A 194 -12.16 -0.59 -15.64
C ARG A 194 -12.47 0.60 -14.72
N VAL A 195 -11.84 0.69 -13.54
CA VAL A 195 -12.00 1.85 -12.64
C VAL A 195 -11.45 3.12 -13.30
N VAL A 196 -10.28 3.04 -13.94
CA VAL A 196 -9.68 4.18 -14.63
C VAL A 196 -10.57 4.67 -15.78
N ASP A 197 -11.08 3.74 -16.58
CA ASP A 197 -11.85 4.05 -17.78
C ASP A 197 -13.28 4.53 -17.47
N GLN A 198 -13.97 3.88 -16.53
CA GLN A 198 -15.38 4.17 -16.22
C GLN A 198 -15.55 5.27 -15.17
N HIS A 199 -14.51 5.53 -14.37
CA HIS A 199 -14.55 6.50 -13.28
C HIS A 199 -13.37 7.48 -13.30
N PRO A 200 -13.09 8.13 -14.45
CA PRO A 200 -11.97 9.07 -14.58
C PRO A 200 -12.12 10.24 -13.62
N ASP A 201 -10.99 10.85 -13.26
CA ASP A 201 -10.91 12.03 -12.40
C ASP A 201 -11.57 11.86 -11.02
N THR A 202 -11.57 10.63 -10.53
CA THR A 202 -12.03 10.29 -9.19
C THR A 202 -10.90 9.76 -8.30
N PRO A 203 -11.06 9.77 -6.96
CA PRO A 203 -10.11 9.14 -6.06
C PRO A 203 -9.86 7.67 -6.38
N TRP A 204 -10.88 6.93 -6.82
CA TRP A 204 -10.76 5.52 -7.16
C TRP A 204 -9.85 5.31 -8.38
N ALA A 205 -10.01 6.10 -9.43
CA ALA A 205 -9.15 6.03 -10.61
C ALA A 205 -7.71 6.45 -10.31
N LEU A 206 -7.51 7.42 -9.41
CA LEU A 206 -6.15 7.79 -8.96
C LEU A 206 -5.45 6.59 -8.32
N ILE A 207 -6.12 5.90 -7.38
CA ILE A 207 -5.56 4.72 -6.71
C ILE A 207 -5.36 3.59 -7.72
N ALA A 208 -6.32 3.32 -8.60
CA ALA A 208 -6.21 2.28 -9.61
C ALA A 208 -5.01 2.49 -10.56
N ARG A 209 -4.79 3.74 -11.02
CA ARG A 209 -3.61 4.09 -11.83
C ARG A 209 -2.30 3.83 -11.08
N HIS A 210 -2.24 4.20 -9.81
CA HIS A 210 -1.06 3.93 -8.99
C HIS A 210 -0.79 2.42 -8.85
N GLU A 211 -1.84 1.62 -8.63
CA GLU A 211 -1.71 0.15 -8.56
C GLU A 211 -1.25 -0.47 -9.88
N LEU A 212 -1.73 0.04 -11.02
CA LEU A 212 -1.33 -0.41 -12.36
C LEU A 212 0.11 -0.06 -12.72
N GLN A 213 0.66 1.03 -12.17
CA GLN A 213 2.05 1.43 -12.38
C GLN A 213 3.04 0.56 -11.60
N ALA A 214 2.61 0.02 -10.46
CA ALA A 214 3.46 -0.81 -9.62
C ALA A 214 3.53 -2.24 -10.19
N PRO A 215 4.72 -2.74 -10.56
CA PRO A 215 4.85 -4.04 -11.21
C PRO A 215 4.48 -5.19 -10.29
N VAL A 216 4.09 -6.32 -10.90
CA VAL A 216 3.80 -7.56 -10.17
C VAL A 216 5.07 -8.34 -9.82
N GLY A 217 6.07 -8.26 -10.71
CA GLY A 217 7.29 -9.04 -10.65
C GLY A 217 8.25 -8.63 -9.53
N TRP A 218 9.04 -9.61 -9.10
CA TRP A 218 10.12 -9.45 -8.12
C TRP A 218 11.42 -9.96 -8.72
N ARG A 219 12.54 -9.56 -8.14
CA ARG A 219 13.86 -10.08 -8.49
C ARG A 219 14.77 -10.20 -7.27
N TRP A 220 15.74 -11.09 -7.37
CA TRP A 220 16.85 -11.18 -6.42
C TRP A 220 17.95 -10.19 -6.79
N LEU A 221 18.46 -9.50 -5.78
CA LEU A 221 19.66 -8.68 -5.83
C LEU A 221 20.69 -9.24 -4.86
N GLU A 222 21.96 -9.14 -5.24
CA GLU A 222 23.08 -9.50 -4.38
C GLU A 222 23.72 -8.25 -3.78
N GLU A 223 23.87 -8.24 -2.47
CA GLU A 223 24.53 -7.18 -1.73
C GLU A 223 25.56 -7.75 -0.75
N PHE A 224 26.47 -6.87 -0.33
CA PHE A 224 27.36 -7.12 0.78
C PHE A 224 26.80 -6.50 2.07
N THR A 225 26.81 -7.27 3.14
CA THR A 225 26.51 -6.82 4.49
C THR A 225 27.72 -7.08 5.37
N ASP A 226 28.22 -6.03 6.00
CA ASP A 226 29.25 -6.17 7.01
C ASP A 226 28.67 -6.90 8.25
N LEU A 227 29.29 -8.03 8.60
CA LEU A 227 28.90 -8.87 9.74
C LEU A 227 29.74 -8.58 10.98
N THR A 228 30.68 -7.63 10.93
CA THR A 228 31.50 -7.27 12.09
C THR A 228 30.59 -6.85 13.26
N PRO A 229 30.67 -7.52 14.42
CA PRO A 229 29.94 -7.10 15.60
C PRO A 229 30.37 -5.67 15.95
N ARG A 230 29.41 -4.75 16.09
CA ARG A 230 29.73 -3.40 16.58
C ARG A 230 30.30 -3.54 17.98
N GLY A 231 31.61 -3.36 18.11
CA GLY A 231 32.31 -3.62 19.37
C GLY A 231 31.76 -2.77 20.52
N PRO A 232 31.70 -3.30 21.75
CA PRO A 232 31.42 -2.50 22.94
C PRO A 232 32.64 -1.61 23.21
N GLY A 233 32.72 -0.45 22.56
CA GLY A 233 33.90 0.40 22.72
C GLY A 233 34.11 1.45 21.65
N ALA A 234 33.17 2.38 21.52
CA ALA A 234 33.44 3.71 20.99
C ALA A 234 32.52 4.74 21.67
N GLY A 235 32.90 5.17 22.89
CA GLY A 235 32.44 6.43 23.49
C GLY A 235 31.72 6.38 24.84
N ALA A 236 32.29 5.74 25.87
CA ALA A 236 32.06 6.15 27.26
C ALA A 236 33.39 6.55 27.90
N GLY A 237 33.75 7.82 27.75
CA GLY A 237 34.85 8.48 28.45
C GLY A 237 34.35 9.86 28.89
N GLY A 238 33.96 9.97 30.16
CA GLY A 238 33.36 11.16 30.75
C GLY A 238 34.37 12.19 31.25
N GLY A 239 33.91 13.43 31.37
CA GLY A 239 34.57 14.53 32.08
C GLY A 239 33.57 15.65 32.30
N GLY A 240 33.12 15.81 33.54
CA GLY A 240 32.11 16.80 33.92
C GLY A 240 32.56 18.24 33.68
N GLY A 241 31.69 19.01 33.06
CA GLY A 241 31.72 20.46 33.01
C GLY A 241 30.29 20.95 32.99
N ALA A 242 29.78 21.34 34.16
CA ALA A 242 28.60 22.18 34.26
C ALA A 242 28.89 23.48 33.50
N GLY A 243 28.36 23.59 32.29
CA GLY A 243 28.49 24.73 31.40
C GLY A 243 27.15 25.01 30.76
N ASP A 244 26.44 25.96 31.35
CA ASP A 244 25.22 26.58 30.84
C ASP A 244 25.37 26.93 29.35
N GLY A 245 24.41 26.46 28.55
CA GLY A 245 24.52 26.49 27.10
C GLY A 245 23.20 26.20 26.42
N ARG A 246 22.13 26.89 26.84
CA ARG A 246 20.89 27.03 26.08
C ARG A 246 21.23 27.39 24.64
N HIS A 247 21.21 26.42 23.73
CA HIS A 247 21.04 26.72 22.31
C HIS A 247 19.63 27.27 22.13
N ARG A 248 19.60 28.59 21.92
CA ARG A 248 18.47 29.42 21.53
C ARG A 248 17.64 28.74 20.45
N ARG A 249 16.54 28.08 20.85
CA ARG A 249 15.37 28.02 19.98
C ARG A 249 14.92 29.46 19.81
N GLY A 250 14.89 29.94 18.57
CA GLY A 250 14.33 31.23 18.24
C GLY A 250 12.92 31.32 18.82
N ASP A 251 12.76 32.14 19.85
CA ASP A 251 11.49 32.47 20.47
C ASP A 251 10.81 33.50 19.55
N SER A 252 10.31 33.04 18.40
CA SER A 252 9.41 33.82 17.55
C SER A 252 8.00 33.36 17.86
N ARG A 253 7.45 33.84 18.97
CA ARG A 253 6.02 33.68 19.25
C ARG A 253 5.22 34.27 18.09
N PRO A 254 4.26 33.55 17.50
CA PRO A 254 3.42 34.12 16.46
C PRO A 254 2.65 35.35 17.02
N PRO A 255 2.49 36.43 16.24
CA PRO A 255 1.83 37.65 16.72
C PRO A 255 0.40 37.34 17.17
N LYS A 256 0.06 37.74 18.40
CA LYS A 256 -1.32 37.67 18.90
C LYS A 256 -2.18 38.66 18.13
N ARG A 257 -3.24 38.16 17.48
CA ARG A 257 -4.27 39.01 16.86
C ARG A 257 -5.02 39.78 17.95
N PRO A 258 -5.29 41.08 17.78
CA PRO A 258 -6.13 41.81 18.73
C PRO A 258 -7.55 41.25 18.69
N VAL A 259 -8.15 41.10 19.87
CA VAL A 259 -9.56 40.73 20.01
C VAL A 259 -10.45 41.84 19.41
N PRO A 260 -11.49 41.49 18.64
CA PRO A 260 -12.44 42.48 18.13
C PRO A 260 -13.12 43.19 19.29
N LYS A 261 -13.18 44.53 19.23
CA LYS A 261 -14.03 45.30 20.14
C LYS A 261 -15.49 45.08 19.74
N LEU A 262 -16.30 44.65 20.70
CA LEU A 262 -17.76 44.67 20.63
C LEU A 262 -18.25 46.12 20.52
#